data_AF-A0A6A4IA27-F1
#
_entry.id   AF-A0A6A4IA27-F1
#
_cell.length_a   1.000
_cell.length_b   1.000
_cell.length_c   1.000
_cell.angle_alpha   90.00
_cell.angle_beta   90.00
_cell.angle_gamma   90.00
#
_symmetry.space_group_name_H-M   'P 1'
#
loop_
_entity.id
_entity.type
_entity.pdbx_description
1 polymer ?
#
loop_
_entity_poly.entity_id
_entity_poly.type
_entity_poly.pdbx_seq_one_letter_code
_entity_poly.pdbx_strand_id
1 'polypeptide(L)'
;CTPAVPLDMEQGQRVIEHVGAHIVHDTSVDRSTEPCGLCLQATLLCRIYLKKARGRKCGVQVDATRSKCPNLVKFFYGTAMKSTQSSPCSNVPLTCELCGIGTAAVWCYNMKYHLMNIHPTADLSQYEYLWNMSDNEKTGMKNIWKARKKVKGTNKKSKSSNYLL
;
A
#
# COMPACT_ATOMS: atom_id res chain seq x y z
N CYS A 1 2.82 -10.85 -10.59
CA CYS A 1 3.43 -10.60 -11.91
C CYS A 1 3.74 -11.92 -12.61
N THR A 2 3.58 -11.98 -13.95
CA THR A 2 4.04 -13.11 -14.77
C THR A 2 4.99 -12.59 -15.88
N PRO A 3 6.28 -12.96 -15.86
CA PRO A 3 6.94 -13.77 -14.83
C PRO A 3 7.00 -13.03 -13.47
N ALA A 4 7.29 -13.80 -12.41
CA ALA A 4 7.45 -13.24 -11.06
C ALA A 4 8.63 -12.27 -10.99
N VAL A 5 8.47 -11.19 -10.23
CA VAL A 5 9.52 -10.20 -9.98
C VAL A 5 9.84 -10.25 -8.49
N PRO A 6 11.11 -10.47 -8.09
CA PRO A 6 11.47 -10.46 -6.69
C PRO A 6 11.29 -9.04 -6.12
N LEU A 7 10.65 -8.95 -4.96
CA LEU A 7 10.52 -7.71 -4.20
C LEU A 7 11.44 -7.78 -2.98
N ASP A 8 12.15 -6.68 -2.74
CA ASP A 8 12.92 -6.50 -1.52
C ASP A 8 11.95 -6.16 -0.37
N MET A 9 11.74 -7.13 0.52
CA MET A 9 10.80 -7.02 1.64
C MET A 9 11.28 -6.07 2.75
N GLU A 10 12.56 -5.66 2.73
CA GLU A 10 13.06 -4.60 3.61
C GLU A 10 12.61 -3.21 3.13
N GLN A 11 12.28 -3.08 1.85
CA GLN A 11 11.76 -1.85 1.25
C GLN A 11 10.24 -1.83 1.24
N GLY A 12 9.62 -1.83 2.43
CA GLY A 12 8.17 -1.93 2.59
C GLY A 12 7.35 -0.91 1.76
N GLN A 13 7.85 0.33 1.61
CA GLN A 13 7.21 1.33 0.75
C GLN A 13 7.16 0.89 -0.72
N ARG A 14 8.23 0.27 -1.23
CA ARG A 14 8.29 -0.23 -2.62
C ARG A 14 7.41 -1.45 -2.83
N VAL A 15 7.25 -2.29 -1.80
CA VAL A 15 6.29 -3.40 -1.82
C VAL A 15 4.87 -2.86 -1.96
N ILE A 16 4.49 -1.88 -1.12
CA ILE A 16 3.18 -1.23 -1.17
C ILE A 16 2.93 -0.58 -2.53
N GLU A 17 3.90 0.16 -3.07
CA GLU A 17 3.81 0.76 -4.41
C GLU A 17 3.57 -0.29 -5.50
N HIS A 18 4.32 -1.39 -5.48
CA HIS A 18 4.18 -2.46 -6.47
C HIS A 18 2.80 -3.11 -6.40
N VAL A 19 2.36 -3.47 -5.21
CA VAL A 19 1.07 -4.13 -5.01
C VAL A 19 -0.09 -3.17 -5.25
N GLY A 20 0.05 -1.91 -4.83
CA GLY A 20 -0.90 -0.84 -5.14
C GLY A 20 -1.09 -0.65 -6.65
N ALA A 21 -0.02 -0.79 -7.45
CA ALA A 21 -0.13 -0.71 -8.90
C ALA A 21 -0.96 -1.86 -9.48
N HIS A 22 -0.86 -3.07 -8.90
CA HIS A 22 -1.76 -4.16 -9.25
C HIS A 22 -3.22 -3.83 -8.89
N ILE A 23 -3.49 -3.35 -7.67
CA ILE A 23 -4.86 -3.00 -7.24
C ILE A 23 -5.50 -1.96 -8.18
N VAL A 24 -4.74 -0.97 -8.64
CA VAL A 24 -5.29 0.13 -9.45
C VAL A 24 -5.38 -0.21 -10.95
N HIS A 25 -4.46 -1.01 -11.49
CA HIS A 25 -4.32 -1.17 -12.95
C HIS A 25 -4.41 -2.60 -13.48
N ASP A 26 -4.37 -3.61 -12.62
CA ASP A 26 -4.53 -5.00 -13.02
C ASP A 26 -6.01 -5.38 -13.09
N THR A 27 -6.52 -5.60 -14.30
CA THR A 27 -7.93 -5.96 -14.52
C THR A 27 -8.31 -7.33 -13.94
N SER A 28 -7.33 -8.17 -13.58
CA SER A 28 -7.57 -9.46 -12.93
C SER A 28 -7.77 -9.36 -11.43
N VAL A 29 -7.49 -8.20 -10.82
CA VAL A 29 -7.66 -7.99 -9.38
C VAL A 29 -9.09 -7.55 -9.07
N ASP A 30 -9.83 -8.42 -8.39
CA ASP A 30 -11.17 -8.09 -7.90
C ASP A 30 -11.09 -7.27 -6.60
N ARG A 31 -11.32 -5.95 -6.72
CA ARG A 31 -11.32 -5.01 -5.58
C ARG A 31 -12.51 -5.18 -4.64
N SER A 32 -13.58 -5.86 -5.05
CA SER A 32 -14.72 -6.13 -4.18
C SER A 32 -14.38 -7.10 -3.04
N THR A 33 -13.31 -7.89 -3.22
CA THR A 33 -12.75 -8.78 -2.18
C THR A 33 -11.86 -8.06 -1.15
N GLU A 34 -11.69 -6.74 -1.31
CA GLU A 34 -10.81 -5.90 -0.50
C GLU A 34 -9.39 -6.48 -0.38
N PRO A 35 -8.69 -6.71 -1.51
CA PRO A 35 -7.41 -7.40 -1.53
C PRO A 35 -6.34 -6.66 -0.73
N CYS A 36 -5.52 -7.40 0.01
CA CYS A 36 -4.46 -6.85 0.84
C CYS A 36 -3.41 -6.09 -0.01
N GLY A 37 -3.08 -4.86 0.39
CA GLY A 37 -2.03 -4.03 -0.23
C GLY A 37 -0.59 -4.53 -0.09
N LEU A 38 -0.36 -5.75 0.42
CA LEU A 38 0.96 -6.40 0.50
C LEU A 38 1.03 -7.76 -0.22
N CYS A 39 -0.10 -8.44 -0.40
CA CYS A 39 -0.10 -9.81 -0.95
C CYS A 39 -1.28 -10.12 -1.88
N LEU A 40 -2.20 -9.17 -2.11
CA LEU A 40 -3.41 -9.30 -2.93
C LEU A 40 -4.41 -10.38 -2.50
N GLN A 41 -4.18 -11.08 -1.38
CA GLN A 41 -5.16 -11.99 -0.80
C GLN A 41 -6.39 -11.21 -0.31
N ALA A 42 -7.58 -11.78 -0.47
CA ALA A 42 -8.83 -11.20 0.01
C ALA A 42 -8.79 -10.93 1.52
N THR A 43 -9.55 -9.91 1.97
CA THR A 43 -9.56 -9.47 3.39
C THR A 43 -9.92 -10.58 4.39
N LEU A 44 -10.74 -11.56 3.98
CA LEU A 44 -11.09 -12.70 4.82
C LEU A 44 -9.89 -13.61 5.14
N LEU A 45 -8.90 -13.67 4.25
CA LEU A 45 -7.69 -14.49 4.40
C LEU A 45 -6.50 -13.69 4.95
N CYS A 46 -6.49 -12.37 4.73
CA CYS A 46 -5.39 -11.49 5.12
C CYS A 46 -5.91 -10.21 5.79
N ARG A 47 -5.84 -10.17 7.13
CA ARG A 47 -6.35 -9.06 7.94
C ARG A 47 -5.22 -8.21 8.49
N ILE A 48 -5.30 -6.91 8.25
CA ILE A 48 -4.39 -5.91 8.83
C ILE A 48 -5.11 -5.18 9.94
N TYR A 49 -4.47 -5.03 11.09
CA TYR A 49 -4.99 -4.26 12.21
C TYR A 49 -4.08 -3.08 12.48
N LEU A 50 -4.66 -1.98 12.93
CA LEU A 50 -3.94 -0.77 13.30
C LEU A 50 -3.90 -0.62 14.82
N LYS A 51 -2.84 -0.01 15.31
CA LYS A 51 -2.69 0.43 16.69
C LYS A 51 -2.13 1.83 16.75
N LYS A 52 -2.35 2.49 17.89
CA LYS A 52 -1.66 3.72 18.23
C LYS A 52 -0.19 3.40 18.53
N ALA A 53 0.72 4.13 17.90
CA ALA A 53 2.15 4.06 18.18
C ALA A 53 2.42 4.53 19.63
N ARG A 54 3.39 3.90 20.29
CA ARG A 54 3.85 4.28 21.63
C ARG A 54 4.99 5.31 21.53
N GLY A 55 5.08 6.21 22.51
CA GLY A 55 6.18 7.19 22.64
C GLY A 55 5.87 8.59 22.09
N ARG A 56 6.89 9.47 22.06
CA ARG A 56 6.76 10.91 21.73
C ARG A 56 6.16 11.23 20.36
N LYS A 57 6.14 10.27 19.43
CA LYS A 57 5.46 10.38 18.12
C LYS A 57 4.18 9.56 18.14
N CYS A 58 3.11 10.12 18.72
CA CYS A 58 1.75 9.56 18.71
C CYS A 58 1.23 9.50 17.26
N GLY A 59 1.50 8.40 16.55
CA GLY A 59 1.01 8.13 15.20
C GLY A 59 0.24 6.82 15.10
N VAL A 60 -0.23 6.49 13.90
CA VAL A 60 -0.83 5.18 13.59
C VAL A 60 0.25 4.22 13.10
N GLN A 61 0.18 2.96 13.49
CA GLN A 61 1.07 1.89 13.04
C GLN A 61 0.28 0.60 12.78
N VAL A 62 0.81 -0.24 11.91
CA VAL A 62 0.32 -1.61 11.76
C VAL A 62 0.62 -2.39 13.04
N ASP A 63 -0.39 -3.06 13.58
CA ASP A 63 -0.23 -3.98 14.68
C ASP A 63 0.24 -5.34 14.17
N ALA A 64 1.56 -5.50 14.07
CA ALA A 64 2.17 -6.73 13.56
C ALA A 64 1.84 -7.99 14.38
N THR A 65 1.50 -7.84 15.66
CA THR A 65 1.13 -8.97 16.53
C THR A 65 -0.27 -9.49 16.21
N ARG A 66 -1.20 -8.59 15.87
CA ARG A 66 -2.60 -8.93 15.59
C ARG A 66 -2.85 -9.20 14.09
N SER A 67 -2.05 -8.59 13.23
CA SER A 67 -2.19 -8.70 11.77
C SER A 67 -1.73 -10.06 11.25
N LYS A 68 -2.39 -10.55 10.19
CA LYS A 68 -2.04 -11.78 9.49
C LYS A 68 -1.82 -11.47 8.02
N CYS A 69 -0.56 -11.49 7.59
CA CYS A 69 -0.17 -11.36 6.19
C CYS A 69 1.16 -12.11 5.99
N PRO A 70 1.29 -12.99 4.97
CA PRO A 70 2.55 -13.67 4.68
C PRO A 70 3.66 -12.70 4.25
N ASN A 71 3.28 -11.55 3.69
CA ASN A 71 4.18 -10.52 3.21
C ASN A 71 4.17 -9.28 4.11
N LEU A 72 4.00 -9.47 5.43
CA LEU A 72 3.95 -8.35 6.34
C LEU A 72 5.31 -7.63 6.38
N VAL A 73 5.34 -6.38 5.93
CA VAL A 73 6.54 -5.54 5.89
C VAL A 73 6.44 -4.37 6.86
N LYS A 74 7.59 -3.89 7.31
CA LYS A 74 7.67 -2.63 8.06
C LYS A 74 7.72 -1.46 7.09
N PHE A 75 6.96 -0.41 7.38
CA PHE A 75 7.00 0.85 6.65
C PHE A 75 6.62 2.01 7.57
N PHE A 76 7.02 3.22 7.21
CA PHE A 76 6.65 4.41 7.96
C PHE A 76 5.26 4.89 7.53
N TYR A 77 4.24 4.55 8.32
CA TYR A 77 2.83 4.84 8.01
C TYR A 77 2.59 6.30 7.58
N GLY A 78 3.07 7.27 8.36
CA GLY A 78 2.87 8.69 8.06
C GLY A 78 3.53 9.16 6.76
N THR A 79 4.61 8.49 6.34
CA THR A 79 5.25 8.72 5.03
C THR A 79 4.45 8.05 3.93
N ALA A 80 4.03 6.81 4.12
CA ALA A 80 3.28 6.01 3.16
C ALA A 80 1.89 6.57 2.85
N MET A 81 1.30 7.31 3.79
CA MET A 81 0.01 7.98 3.61
C MET A 81 0.11 9.19 2.66
N LYS A 82 1.32 9.65 2.33
CA LYS A 82 1.54 10.81 1.45
C LYS A 82 2.10 10.34 0.12
N SER A 83 1.32 10.52 -0.94
CA SER A 83 1.84 10.38 -2.31
C SER A 83 2.75 11.55 -2.65
N THR A 84 3.92 11.23 -3.21
CA THR A 84 4.94 12.21 -3.63
C THR A 84 5.46 11.86 -5.02
N GLN A 85 6.17 12.78 -5.67
CA GLN A 85 6.74 12.52 -7.00
C GLN A 85 7.70 11.30 -7.02
N SER A 86 8.45 11.07 -5.93
CA SER A 86 9.44 9.98 -5.82
C SER A 86 8.86 8.67 -5.26
N SER A 87 7.69 8.75 -4.62
CA SER A 87 6.92 7.63 -4.07
C SER A 87 5.43 7.92 -4.29
N PRO A 88 4.91 7.69 -5.51
CA PRO A 88 3.59 8.17 -5.90
C PRO A 88 2.50 7.19 -5.47
N CYS A 89 2.46 6.80 -4.20
CA CYS A 89 1.49 5.85 -3.67
C CYS A 89 1.09 6.26 -2.26
N SER A 90 -0.22 6.41 -2.03
CA SER A 90 -0.83 6.66 -0.72
C SER A 90 -1.53 5.42 -0.14
N ASN A 91 -1.32 4.23 -0.73
CA ASN A 91 -2.02 3.00 -0.37
C ASN A 91 -1.64 2.49 1.03
N VAL A 92 -2.39 2.91 2.04
CA VAL A 92 -2.19 2.47 3.43
C VAL A 92 -3.46 1.84 3.99
N PRO A 93 -3.37 0.92 4.97
CA PRO A 93 -4.52 0.45 5.72
C PRO A 93 -5.13 1.60 6.54
N LEU A 94 -6.44 1.80 6.44
CA LEU A 94 -7.22 2.81 7.15
C LEU A 94 -8.30 2.14 8.01
N THR A 95 -8.62 2.72 9.16
CA THR A 95 -9.82 2.31 9.92
C THR A 95 -11.06 2.85 9.20
N CYS A 96 -12.09 2.01 9.02
CA CYS A 96 -13.41 2.48 8.61
C CYS A 96 -14.21 2.88 9.86
N GLU A 97 -14.66 4.13 9.93
CA GLU A 97 -15.38 4.68 11.08
C GLU A 97 -16.75 4.02 11.27
N LEU A 98 -17.38 3.58 10.18
CA LEU A 98 -18.68 2.90 10.19
C LEU A 98 -18.60 1.45 10.68
N CYS A 99 -17.44 0.80 10.55
CA CYS A 99 -17.20 -0.56 11.06
C CYS A 99 -17.00 -0.59 12.59
N GLY A 100 -16.68 0.54 13.20
CA GLY A 100 -16.40 0.63 14.63
C GLY A 100 -14.97 0.18 15.02
N ILE A 101 -14.67 0.37 16.31
CA ILE A 101 -13.32 0.18 16.87
C ILE A 101 -12.95 -1.31 16.89
N GLY A 102 -11.67 -1.59 16.57
CA GLY A 102 -11.10 -2.92 16.71
C GLY A 102 -11.36 -3.84 15.51
N THR A 103 -12.05 -3.37 14.47
CA THR A 103 -12.19 -4.05 13.19
C THR A 103 -10.88 -4.06 12.40
N ALA A 104 -10.80 -4.92 11.37
CA ALA A 104 -9.66 -4.93 10.46
C ALA A 104 -9.66 -3.65 9.61
N ALA A 105 -8.47 -3.15 9.30
CA ALA A 105 -8.30 -1.98 8.47
C ALA A 105 -8.49 -2.30 6.99
N VAL A 106 -8.98 -1.32 6.25
CA VAL A 106 -9.25 -1.37 4.81
C VAL A 106 -8.16 -0.58 4.10
N TRP A 107 -7.49 -1.18 3.11
CA TRP A 107 -6.52 -0.46 2.29
C TRP A 107 -7.20 0.68 1.53
N CYS A 108 -6.61 1.88 1.51
CA CYS A 108 -7.29 3.10 1.03
C CYS A 108 -7.79 2.95 -0.42
N TYR A 109 -7.03 2.27 -1.29
CA TYR A 109 -7.46 2.00 -2.65
C TYR A 109 -8.68 1.07 -2.73
N ASN A 110 -9.04 0.33 -1.68
CA ASN A 110 -10.25 -0.49 -1.64
C ASN A 110 -11.40 0.17 -0.90
N MET A 111 -11.20 1.33 -0.25
CA MET A 111 -12.19 1.93 0.65
C MET A 111 -13.54 2.22 -0.03
N LYS A 112 -13.53 2.68 -1.28
CA LYS A 112 -14.79 2.88 -2.03
C LYS A 112 -15.61 1.58 -2.15
N TYR A 113 -14.94 0.47 -2.49
CA TYR A 113 -15.59 -0.83 -2.67
C TYR A 113 -16.09 -1.38 -1.32
N HIS A 114 -15.29 -1.21 -0.28
CA HIS A 114 -15.68 -1.54 1.09
C HIS A 114 -16.98 -0.82 1.49
N LEU A 115 -17.04 0.51 1.31
CA LEU A 115 -18.23 1.29 1.66
C LEU A 115 -19.45 0.86 0.81
N MET A 116 -19.28 0.65 -0.49
CA MET A 116 -20.37 0.18 -1.36
C MET A 116 -20.94 -1.17 -0.94
N ASN A 117 -20.09 -2.10 -0.48
CA ASN A 117 -20.49 -3.49 -0.20
C ASN A 117 -20.93 -3.70 1.24
N ILE A 118 -20.22 -3.10 2.20
CA ILE A 118 -20.43 -3.30 3.64
C ILE A 118 -21.36 -2.24 4.23
N HIS A 119 -21.38 -1.05 3.64
CA HIS A 119 -22.19 0.09 4.10
C HIS A 119 -23.01 0.68 2.94
N PRO A 120 -23.89 -0.10 2.28
CA PRO A 120 -24.56 0.29 1.04
C PRO A 120 -25.48 1.51 1.18
N THR A 121 -25.88 1.86 2.40
CA THR A 121 -26.70 3.03 2.72
C THR A 121 -25.87 4.27 3.06
N ALA A 122 -24.54 4.18 3.10
CA ALA A 122 -23.67 5.30 3.39
C ALA A 122 -23.57 6.24 2.18
N ASP A 123 -23.63 7.54 2.45
CA ASP A 123 -23.34 8.57 1.46
C ASP A 123 -21.84 8.61 1.15
N LEU A 124 -21.46 8.06 0.00
CA LEU A 124 -20.05 7.95 -0.42
C LEU A 124 -19.37 9.32 -0.54
N SER A 125 -20.10 10.40 -0.82
CA SER A 125 -19.50 11.73 -1.00
C SER A 125 -18.78 12.21 0.26
N GLN A 126 -19.29 11.83 1.44
CA GLN A 126 -18.71 12.20 2.75
C GLN A 126 -17.35 11.53 3.00
N TYR A 127 -17.06 10.43 2.31
CA TYR A 127 -15.89 9.61 2.55
C TYR A 127 -14.87 9.65 1.41
N GLU A 128 -15.14 10.39 0.33
CA GLU A 128 -14.32 10.38 -0.89
C GLU A 128 -12.84 10.69 -0.63
N TYR A 129 -12.57 11.55 0.36
CA TYR A 129 -11.22 11.88 0.80
C TYR A 129 -10.39 10.66 1.24
N LEU A 130 -11.01 9.53 1.59
CA LEU A 130 -10.33 8.30 2.01
C LEU A 130 -9.73 7.49 0.86
N TRP A 131 -10.21 7.65 -0.38
CA TRP A 131 -9.69 6.93 -1.55
C TRP A 131 -9.35 7.83 -2.74
N ASN A 132 -9.55 9.14 -2.62
CA ASN A 132 -9.25 10.06 -3.71
C ASN A 132 -7.74 10.07 -3.99
N MET A 133 -7.39 9.85 -5.25
CA MET A 133 -6.00 9.90 -5.73
C MET A 133 -5.79 11.22 -6.47
N SER A 134 -4.71 11.94 -6.13
CA SER A 134 -4.27 13.08 -6.93
C SER A 134 -3.87 12.66 -8.35
N ASP A 135 -3.89 13.58 -9.31
CA ASP A 135 -3.50 13.26 -10.69
C ASP A 135 -2.02 12.88 -10.82
N ASN A 136 -1.16 13.44 -9.96
CA ASN A 136 0.24 13.04 -9.85
C ASN A 136 0.37 11.59 -9.37
N GLU A 137 -0.44 11.19 -8.39
CA GLU A 137 -0.47 9.81 -7.91
C GLU A 137 -0.99 8.85 -8.98
N LYS A 138 -2.11 9.16 -9.64
CA LYS A 138 -2.62 8.35 -10.76
C LYS A 138 -1.57 8.17 -11.85
N THR A 139 -0.88 9.25 -12.21
CA THR A 139 0.18 9.22 -13.22
C THR A 139 1.38 8.39 -12.78
N GLY A 140 1.83 8.57 -11.53
CA GLY A 140 2.95 7.82 -10.97
C GLY A 140 2.66 6.33 -10.81
N MET A 141 1.47 5.95 -10.33
CA MET A 141 1.03 4.55 -10.24
C MET A 141 0.93 3.90 -11.62
N LYS A 142 0.47 4.63 -12.64
CA LYS A 142 0.49 4.15 -14.03
C LYS A 142 1.90 3.88 -14.53
N ASN A 143 2.87 4.71 -14.16
CA ASN A 143 4.28 4.51 -14.51
C ASN A 143 4.88 3.30 -13.78
N ILE A 144 4.58 3.12 -12.49
CA ILE A 144 4.97 1.93 -11.72
C ILE A 144 4.38 0.67 -12.38
N TRP A 145 3.08 0.69 -12.72
CA TRP A 145 2.43 -0.41 -13.42
C TRP A 145 3.13 -0.76 -14.73
N LYS A 146 3.43 0.23 -15.59
CA LYS A 146 4.18 0.01 -16.84
C LYS A 146 5.58 -0.58 -16.59
N ALA A 147 6.25 -0.16 -15.53
CA ALA A 147 7.60 -0.61 -15.18
C ALA A 147 7.65 -1.89 -14.33
N ARG A 148 6.50 -2.45 -13.90
CA ARG A 148 6.41 -3.51 -12.87
C ARG A 148 7.25 -4.76 -13.13
N LYS A 149 7.52 -5.08 -14.41
CA LYS A 149 8.32 -6.25 -14.83
C LYS A 149 9.83 -5.99 -14.87
N LYS A 150 10.26 -4.74 -14.71
CA LYS A 150 11.67 -4.36 -14.78
C LYS A 150 12.35 -4.65 -13.45
N VAL A 151 13.37 -5.51 -13.47
CA VAL A 151 14.32 -5.61 -12.35
C VAL A 151 15.26 -4.39 -12.46
N LYS A 152 15.30 -3.54 -11.43
CA LYS A 152 16.32 -2.49 -11.39
C LYS A 152 17.66 -3.17 -11.19
N GLY A 153 18.55 -3.10 -12.19
CA GLY A 153 19.92 -3.56 -12.04
C GLY A 153 20.57 -2.85 -10.85
N THR A 154 21.29 -3.58 -10.01
CA THR A 154 22.13 -2.99 -8.98
C THR A 154 23.14 -2.08 -9.66
N ASN A 155 23.09 -0.77 -9.42
CA ASN A 155 24.18 0.12 -9.80
C ASN A 155 25.43 -0.36 -9.05
N LYS A 156 26.33 -1.07 -9.76
CA LYS A 156 27.69 -1.31 -9.29
C LYS A 156 28.29 0.07 -9.05
N LYS A 157 28.52 0.45 -7.79
CA LYS A 157 29.39 1.59 -7.46
C LYS A 157 30.73 1.30 -8.13
N SER A 158 31.08 2.04 -9.18
CA SER A 158 32.44 2.05 -9.69
C SER A 158 33.32 2.59 -8.56
N LYS A 159 34.19 1.74 -8.02
CA LYS A 159 35.31 2.21 -7.19
C LYS A 159 36.25 2.97 -8.12
N SER A 160 36.19 4.30 -8.10
CA SER A 160 37.31 5.10 -8.62
C SER A 160 38.50 4.87 -7.69
N SER A 161 39.45 4.07 -8.15
CA SER A 161 40.76 3.91 -7.53
C SER A 161 41.61 5.11 -7.93
N ASN A 162 41.69 6.13 -7.07
CA ASN A 162 42.72 7.16 -7.21
C ASN A 162 44.02 6.60 -6.66
N TYR A 163 44.93 6.20 -7.56
CA TYR A 163 46.36 6.10 -7.25
C TYR A 163 46.91 7.53 -7.20
N LEU A 164 47.45 7.92 -6.04
CA LEU A 164 48.32 9.09 -5.91
C LEU A 164 49.77 8.63 -6.14
N LEU A 165 50.46 9.38 -7.00
CA LEU A 165 51.90 9.31 -7.27
C LEU A 165 52.73 9.65 -6.03
#